data_AF-A0A6A7A5Y3-F1
#
_entry.id   AF-A0A6A7A5Y3-F1
#
_cell.length_a   1.000
_cell.length_b   1.000
_cell.length_c   1.000
_cell.angle_alpha   90.00
_cell.angle_beta   90.00
_cell.angle_gamma   90.00
#
_symmetry.space_group_name_H-M   'P 1'
#
loop_
_entity.id
_entity.type
_entity.pdbx_description
1 polymer ?
#
loop_
_entity_poly.entity_id
_entity_poly.type
_entity_poly.pdbx_seq_one_letter_code
_entity_poly.pdbx_strand_id
1 'polypeptide(L)'
;MKINPAPLHLAQTIITGLVIVFSIAILGTSAHTLDVYKKQQSTNPWWMTMWPEHFDTQGTKALLASAVVTFVLSAVFLVLSLIPKLALRQKYTLRALISLGTILPCFLLTLITVVWAHILNRNTPERDTIQTWTCRYKNDRAVPQDMSVPDRLSNSNFKGLCQESKFALYGTLIVFLLLGISMVVTMVTWLADKWAARQQRKEAEMGNVPS
;
A
#
# COMPACT_ATOMS: atom_id res chain seq x y z
N MET A 1 -4.84 -36.80 -10.34
CA MET A 1 -5.03 -35.49 -11.00
C MET A 1 -3.71 -34.73 -10.95
N LYS A 2 -3.14 -34.33 -12.09
CA LYS A 2 -1.81 -33.67 -12.18
C LYS A 2 -2.00 -32.16 -11.94
N ILE A 3 -1.53 -31.65 -10.80
CA ILE A 3 -1.66 -30.22 -10.46
C ILE A 3 -0.57 -29.43 -11.19
N ASN A 4 -0.95 -28.40 -11.95
CA ASN A 4 -0.01 -27.47 -12.57
C ASN A 4 0.10 -26.19 -11.71
N PRO A 5 1.26 -25.90 -11.10
CA PRO A 5 1.45 -24.72 -10.25
C PRO A 5 1.73 -23.42 -11.02
N ALA A 6 2.00 -23.49 -12.34
CA ALA A 6 2.29 -22.34 -13.18
C ALA A 6 1.25 -21.18 -13.12
N PRO A 7 -0.08 -21.42 -13.21
CA PRO A 7 -1.07 -20.34 -13.14
C PRO A 7 -1.06 -19.61 -11.79
N LEU A 8 -0.75 -20.32 -10.70
CA LEU A 8 -0.73 -19.74 -9.36
C LEU A 8 0.47 -18.80 -9.16
N HIS A 9 1.63 -19.13 -9.76
CA HIS A 9 2.77 -18.22 -9.78
C HIS A 9 2.52 -16.96 -10.59
N LEU A 10 1.80 -17.07 -11.72
CA LEU A 10 1.42 -15.92 -12.53
C LEU A 10 0.45 -15.01 -11.76
N ALA A 11 -0.55 -15.59 -11.08
CA ALA A 11 -1.46 -14.86 -10.22
C ALA A 11 -0.71 -14.08 -9.13
N GLN A 12 0.27 -14.71 -8.47
CA GLN A 12 1.11 -14.06 -7.47
C GLN A 12 1.87 -12.86 -8.04
N THR A 13 2.50 -13.00 -9.21
CA THR A 13 3.23 -11.90 -9.86
C THR A 13 2.31 -10.73 -10.23
N ILE A 14 1.10 -11.02 -10.73
CA ILE A 14 0.10 -9.97 -11.04
C ILE A 14 -0.31 -9.23 -9.77
N ILE A 15 -0.61 -9.94 -8.68
CA ILE A 15 -1.00 -9.31 -7.41
C ILE A 15 0.14 -8.44 -6.87
N THR A 16 1.38 -8.92 -6.90
CA THR A 16 2.56 -8.11 -6.51
C THR A 16 2.70 -6.86 -7.38
N GLY A 17 2.48 -6.96 -8.69
CA GLY A 17 2.47 -5.82 -9.60
C GLY A 17 1.42 -4.77 -9.22
N LEU A 18 0.18 -5.21 -8.94
CA LEU A 18 -0.89 -4.33 -8.47
C LEU A 18 -0.54 -3.65 -7.15
N VAL A 19 0.00 -4.39 -6.18
CA VAL A 19 0.47 -3.83 -4.89
C VAL A 19 1.49 -2.72 -5.11
N ILE A 20 2.44 -2.90 -6.02
CA ILE A 20 3.45 -1.88 -6.37
C ILE A 20 2.78 -0.63 -6.96
N VAL A 21 1.88 -0.79 -7.93
CA VAL A 21 1.19 0.34 -8.58
C VAL A 21 0.38 1.15 -7.56
N PHE A 22 -0.42 0.47 -6.72
CA PHE A 22 -1.17 1.15 -5.66
C PHE A 22 -0.26 1.81 -4.64
N SER A 23 0.85 1.18 -4.24
CA SER A 23 1.81 1.77 -3.29
C SER A 23 2.41 3.07 -3.83
N ILE A 24 2.75 3.13 -5.12
CA ILE A 24 3.25 4.35 -5.77
C ILE A 24 2.18 5.44 -5.78
N ALA A 25 0.94 5.08 -6.13
CA ALA A 25 -0.16 6.04 -6.16
C ALA A 25 -0.47 6.63 -4.76
N ILE A 26 -0.51 5.78 -3.72
CA ILE A 26 -0.69 6.19 -2.32
C ILE A 26 0.46 7.08 -1.86
N LEU A 27 1.70 6.71 -2.20
CA LEU A 27 2.88 7.52 -1.91
C LEU A 27 2.76 8.92 -2.55
N GLY A 28 2.37 8.98 -3.82
CA GLY A 28 2.17 10.25 -4.53
C GLY A 28 1.11 11.14 -3.88
N THR A 29 -0.09 10.60 -3.61
CA THR A 29 -1.20 11.37 -3.04
C THR A 29 -0.92 11.78 -1.58
N SER A 30 -0.34 10.89 -0.77
CA SER A 30 0.03 11.23 0.62
C SER A 30 1.18 12.24 0.70
N ALA A 31 2.18 12.14 -0.19
CA ALA A 31 3.27 13.11 -0.24
C ALA A 31 2.79 14.48 -0.72
N HIS A 32 1.98 14.53 -1.78
CA HIS A 32 1.44 15.79 -2.30
C HIS A 32 0.57 16.51 -1.26
N THR A 33 -0.38 15.80 -0.63
CA THR A 33 -1.24 16.40 0.40
C THR A 33 -0.44 16.92 1.60
N LEU A 34 0.62 16.21 2.02
CA LEU A 34 1.50 16.63 3.11
C LEU A 34 2.38 17.83 2.72
N ASP A 35 2.86 17.90 1.49
CA ASP A 35 3.65 19.03 0.98
C ASP A 35 2.82 20.31 0.89
N VAL A 36 1.59 20.22 0.38
CA VAL A 36 0.65 21.34 0.36
C VAL A 36 0.40 21.86 1.76
N TYR A 37 0.07 20.97 2.71
CA TYR A 37 -0.09 21.34 4.11
C TYR A 37 1.13 22.09 4.67
N LYS A 38 2.35 21.57 4.49
CA LYS A 38 3.58 22.20 4.99
C LYS A 38 3.84 23.59 4.37
N LYS A 39 3.57 23.74 3.08
CA LYS A 39 3.73 25.03 2.38
C LYS A 39 2.71 26.06 2.86
N GLN A 40 1.45 25.65 3.05
CA GLN A 40 0.38 26.54 3.49
C GLN A 40 0.49 26.91 4.97
N GLN A 41 0.96 25.99 5.82
CA GLN A 41 1.17 26.26 7.25
C GLN A 41 2.29 27.29 7.49
N SER A 42 3.38 27.23 6.71
CA SER A 42 4.55 28.10 6.90
C SER A 42 4.41 29.47 6.22
N THR A 43 3.58 29.58 5.18
CA THR A 43 3.35 30.83 4.45
C THR A 43 2.17 31.58 5.07
N ASN A 44 2.39 32.26 6.20
CA ASN A 44 1.33 32.99 6.91
C ASN A 44 1.66 34.50 7.02
N PRO A 45 1.24 35.35 6.05
CA PRO A 45 1.53 36.79 6.08
C PRO A 45 0.54 37.62 6.92
N TRP A 46 -0.60 37.06 7.38
CA TRP A 46 -1.71 37.85 7.94
C TRP A 46 -2.41 37.23 9.17
N TRP A 47 -1.73 36.38 9.95
CA TRP A 47 -2.28 35.74 11.18
C TRP A 47 -3.61 34.96 11.03
N MET A 48 -4.10 34.70 9.81
CA MET A 48 -5.22 33.79 9.57
C MET A 48 -4.70 32.38 9.31
N THR A 49 -4.75 31.55 10.34
CA THR A 49 -4.43 30.12 10.25
C THR A 49 -5.51 29.38 9.46
N MET A 50 -5.32 29.22 8.15
CA MET A 50 -6.17 28.38 7.27
C MET A 50 -6.27 26.92 7.74
N TRP A 51 -5.33 26.48 8.58
CA TRP A 51 -5.27 25.16 9.21
C TRP A 51 -5.32 25.36 10.73
N PRO A 52 -6.09 24.56 11.49
CA PRO A 52 -6.18 24.75 12.93
C PRO A 52 -4.84 24.47 13.61
N GLU A 53 -4.63 25.06 14.80
CA GLU A 53 -3.37 25.01 15.52
C GLU A 53 -3.01 23.59 16.03
N HIS A 54 -4.03 22.79 16.35
CA HIS A 54 -3.90 21.40 16.79
C HIS A 54 -4.15 20.40 15.66
N PHE A 55 -3.28 20.43 14.65
CA PHE A 55 -3.40 19.61 13.46
C PHE A 55 -2.61 18.30 13.53
N ASP A 56 -3.27 17.17 13.27
CA ASP A 56 -2.63 15.86 13.29
C ASP A 56 -2.22 15.39 11.88
N THR A 57 -0.90 15.35 11.66
CA THR A 57 -0.28 14.86 10.41
C THR A 57 0.23 13.43 10.51
N GLN A 58 0.11 12.78 11.67
CA GLN A 58 0.66 11.44 11.90
C GLN A 58 -0.02 10.39 11.02
N GLY A 59 -1.34 10.51 10.81
CA GLY A 59 -2.08 9.61 9.91
C GLY A 59 -1.54 9.63 8.49
N THR A 60 -1.34 10.81 7.90
CA THR A 60 -0.77 10.97 6.55
C THR A 60 0.68 10.50 6.47
N LYS A 61 1.48 10.78 7.51
CA LYS A 61 2.88 10.29 7.59
C LYS A 61 2.93 8.76 7.66
N ALA A 62 2.00 8.12 8.38
CA ALA A 62 1.90 6.67 8.45
C ALA A 62 1.49 6.05 7.10
N LEU A 63 0.54 6.67 6.39
CA LEU A 63 0.16 6.27 5.02
C LEU A 63 1.37 6.37 4.07
N LEU A 64 2.13 7.45 4.12
CA LEU A 64 3.35 7.63 3.34
C LEU A 64 4.40 6.56 3.68
N ALA A 65 4.70 6.36 4.96
CA ALA A 65 5.71 5.41 5.40
C ALA A 65 5.36 3.97 5.01
N SER A 66 4.10 3.56 5.23
CA SER A 66 3.62 2.22 4.86
C SER A 66 3.68 1.97 3.35
N ALA A 67 3.36 2.97 2.53
CA ALA A 67 3.45 2.89 1.08
C ALA A 67 4.90 2.73 0.61
N VAL A 68 5.85 3.48 1.17
CA VAL A 68 7.29 3.36 0.85
C VAL A 68 7.80 1.96 1.19
N VAL A 69 7.54 1.48 2.41
CA VAL A 69 8.02 0.16 2.86
C VAL A 69 7.44 -0.95 2.00
N THR A 70 6.13 -0.89 1.72
CA THR A 70 5.44 -1.90 0.90
C THR A 70 5.96 -1.89 -0.53
N PHE A 71 6.19 -0.71 -1.11
CA PHE A 71 6.79 -0.56 -2.43
C PHE A 71 8.19 -1.20 -2.50
N VAL A 72 9.08 -0.85 -1.57
CA VAL A 72 10.46 -1.35 -1.57
C VAL A 72 10.50 -2.86 -1.40
N LEU A 73 9.80 -3.42 -0.40
CA LEU A 73 9.80 -4.85 -0.14
C LEU A 73 9.19 -5.65 -1.31
N SER A 74 8.09 -5.16 -1.89
CA SER A 74 7.44 -5.80 -3.04
C SER A 74 8.29 -5.72 -4.30
N ALA A 75 8.96 -4.58 -4.54
CA ALA A 75 9.88 -4.41 -5.67
C ALA A 75 11.09 -5.34 -5.54
N VAL A 76 11.70 -5.43 -4.35
CA VAL A 76 12.81 -6.35 -4.08
C VAL A 76 12.37 -7.80 -4.31
N PHE A 77 11.20 -8.21 -3.80
CA PHE A 77 10.66 -9.55 -4.05
C PHE A 77 10.45 -9.84 -5.55
N LEU A 78 9.92 -8.86 -6.30
CA LEU A 78 9.69 -8.99 -7.74
C LEU A 78 11.03 -9.13 -8.49
N VAL A 79 12.01 -8.29 -8.17
CA VAL A 79 13.36 -8.37 -8.76
C VAL A 79 14.00 -9.73 -8.49
N LEU A 80 13.99 -10.19 -7.22
CA LEU A 80 14.51 -11.51 -6.86
C LEU A 80 13.79 -12.65 -7.60
N SER A 81 12.49 -12.51 -7.82
CA SER A 81 11.68 -13.50 -8.55
C SER A 81 11.98 -13.55 -10.06
N LEU A 82 12.45 -12.45 -10.65
CA LEU A 82 12.81 -12.37 -12.06
C LEU A 82 14.24 -12.81 -12.37
N ILE A 83 15.14 -12.83 -11.38
CA ILE A 83 16.54 -13.22 -11.61
C ILE A 83 16.63 -14.75 -11.80
N PRO A 84 16.95 -15.23 -13.02
CA PRO A 84 17.01 -16.67 -13.30
C PRO A 84 18.14 -17.37 -12.54
N LYS A 85 19.23 -16.66 -12.22
CA LYS A 85 20.39 -17.18 -11.47
C LYS A 85 20.05 -17.65 -10.05
N LEU A 86 18.98 -17.13 -9.44
CA LEU A 86 18.58 -17.52 -8.08
C LEU A 86 17.81 -18.85 -8.05
N ALA A 87 17.41 -19.39 -9.20
CA ALA A 87 16.70 -20.66 -9.34
C ALA A 87 15.51 -20.83 -8.36
N LEU A 88 14.83 -19.73 -8.01
CA LEU A 88 13.72 -19.71 -7.05
C LEU A 88 12.53 -20.57 -7.53
N ARG A 89 12.46 -20.84 -8.83
CA ARG A 89 11.47 -21.75 -9.43
C ARG A 89 11.75 -23.22 -9.10
N GLN A 90 13.00 -23.61 -8.88
CA GLN A 90 13.39 -24.96 -8.45
C GLN A 90 13.35 -25.10 -6.91
N LYS A 91 13.63 -24.02 -6.18
CA LYS A 91 13.60 -23.98 -4.71
C LYS A 91 12.28 -23.41 -4.19
N TYR A 92 11.18 -24.13 -4.41
CA TYR A 92 9.81 -23.69 -4.07
C TYR A 92 9.66 -23.27 -2.59
N THR A 93 10.31 -23.97 -1.65
CA THR A 93 10.28 -23.60 -0.22
C THR A 93 11.00 -22.28 0.07
N LEU A 94 12.14 -22.03 -0.60
CA LEU A 94 12.88 -20.78 -0.42
C LEU A 94 12.10 -19.59 -0.97
N ARG A 95 11.49 -19.76 -2.16
CA ARG A 95 10.62 -18.73 -2.75
C ARG A 95 9.43 -18.39 -1.87
N ALA A 96 8.76 -19.41 -1.33
CA ALA A 96 7.64 -19.22 -0.40
C ALA A 96 8.08 -18.48 0.87
N LEU A 97 9.25 -18.81 1.42
CA LEU A 97 9.78 -18.19 2.63
C LEU A 97 10.15 -16.71 2.42
N ILE A 98 10.80 -16.38 1.29
CA ILE A 98 11.11 -14.98 0.93
C ILE A 98 9.80 -14.19 0.66
N SER A 99 8.84 -14.80 -0.03
CA SER A 99 7.53 -14.19 -0.27
C SER A 99 6.79 -13.91 1.04
N LEU A 100 6.70 -14.88 1.95
CA LEU A 100 6.08 -14.67 3.26
C LEU A 100 6.85 -13.66 4.11
N GLY A 101 8.18 -13.71 4.08
CA GLY A 101 9.05 -12.79 4.82
C GLY A 101 8.91 -11.33 4.36
N THR A 102 8.43 -11.10 3.14
CA THR A 102 8.13 -9.75 2.62
C THR A 102 6.65 -9.37 2.80
N ILE A 103 5.72 -10.29 2.53
CA ILE A 103 4.27 -10.03 2.60
C ILE A 103 3.82 -9.81 4.05
N LEU A 104 4.26 -10.63 5.01
CA LEU A 104 3.80 -10.57 6.40
C LEU A 104 4.08 -9.22 7.07
N PRO A 105 5.29 -8.65 7.03
CA PRO A 105 5.53 -7.33 7.61
C PRO A 105 4.74 -6.23 6.90
N CYS A 106 4.60 -6.29 5.57
CA CYS A 106 3.78 -5.32 4.82
C CYS A 106 2.30 -5.41 5.20
N PHE A 107 1.78 -6.61 5.37
CA PHE A 107 0.39 -6.87 5.75
C PHE A 107 0.08 -6.29 7.14
N LEU A 108 0.94 -6.54 8.13
CA LEU A 108 0.79 -5.99 9.46
C LEU A 108 0.91 -4.46 9.46
N LEU A 109 1.91 -3.92 8.74
CA LEU A 109 2.14 -2.48 8.66
C LEU A 109 0.95 -1.74 8.03
N THR A 110 0.41 -2.26 6.93
CA THR A 110 -0.76 -1.67 6.25
C THR A 110 -2.03 -1.75 7.10
N LEU A 111 -2.22 -2.86 7.83
CA LEU A 111 -3.32 -2.99 8.80
C LEU A 111 -3.23 -1.94 9.92
N ILE A 112 -2.07 -1.86 10.58
CA ILE A 112 -1.83 -0.89 11.66
C ILE A 112 -2.05 0.54 11.14
N THR A 113 -1.55 0.84 9.95
CA THR A 113 -1.70 2.16 9.33
C THR A 113 -3.16 2.53 9.09
N VAL A 114 -3.95 1.62 8.53
CA VAL A 114 -5.39 1.85 8.26
C VAL A 114 -6.14 2.06 9.57
N VAL A 115 -5.91 1.21 10.57
CA VAL A 115 -6.55 1.33 11.89
C VAL A 115 -6.16 2.67 12.54
N TRP A 116 -4.87 3.01 12.54
CA TRP A 116 -4.36 4.26 13.10
C TRP A 116 -4.99 5.48 12.42
N ALA A 117 -5.01 5.52 11.08
CA ALA A 117 -5.60 6.62 10.34
C ALA A 117 -7.11 6.78 10.62
N HIS A 118 -7.84 5.68 10.80
CA HIS A 118 -9.25 5.73 11.20
C HIS A 118 -9.46 6.24 12.62
N ILE A 119 -8.61 5.83 13.57
CA ILE A 119 -8.65 6.34 14.95
C ILE A 119 -8.44 7.85 14.95
N LEU A 120 -7.42 8.34 14.24
CA LEU A 120 -7.11 9.77 14.16
C LEU A 120 -8.26 10.56 13.53
N ASN A 121 -8.83 10.06 12.43
CA ASN A 121 -9.97 10.70 11.77
C ASN A 121 -11.24 10.73 12.62
N ARG A 122 -11.36 9.88 13.66
CA ARG A 122 -12.51 9.86 14.58
C ARG A 122 -12.41 10.91 15.69
N ASN A 123 -11.23 11.43 15.96
CA ASN A 123 -10.99 12.44 17.01
C ASN A 123 -11.44 13.85 16.59
N THR A 124 -11.98 14.02 15.39
CA THR A 124 -12.63 15.25 14.94
C THR A 124 -13.88 15.55 15.78
N PRO A 125 -14.12 16.80 16.24
CA PRO A 125 -13.41 18.03 15.89
C PRO A 125 -12.25 18.44 16.82
N GLU A 126 -11.93 17.67 17.87
CA GLU A 126 -10.88 18.04 18.84
C GLU A 126 -9.48 18.05 18.22
N ARG A 127 -9.21 17.11 17.29
CA ARG A 127 -8.00 17.10 16.45
C ARG A 127 -8.38 16.78 15.02
N ASP A 128 -8.10 17.73 14.13
CA ASP A 128 -8.34 17.57 12.70
C ASP A 128 -7.10 17.03 11.98
N THR A 129 -7.33 16.19 10.97
CA THR A 129 -6.31 15.66 10.07
C THR A 129 -6.40 16.33 8.70
N ILE A 130 -5.38 16.13 7.85
CA ILE A 130 -5.42 16.59 6.44
C ILE A 130 -6.71 16.13 5.76
N GLN A 131 -7.12 14.87 6.00
CA GLN A 131 -8.31 14.31 5.38
C GLN A 131 -9.60 14.93 5.93
N THR A 132 -9.76 15.02 7.25
CA THR A 132 -11.03 15.50 7.84
C THR A 132 -11.25 16.98 7.55
N TRP A 133 -10.20 17.79 7.65
CA TRP A 133 -10.24 19.22 7.38
C TRP A 133 -10.54 19.53 5.90
N THR A 134 -9.73 19.01 4.98
CA THR A 134 -9.92 19.28 3.55
C THR A 134 -11.26 18.77 3.05
N CYS A 135 -11.75 17.65 3.59
CA CYS A 135 -13.07 17.12 3.24
C CYS A 135 -14.25 17.88 3.87
N ARG A 136 -14.07 18.51 5.03
CA ARG A 136 -15.08 19.37 5.65
C ARG A 136 -15.28 20.65 4.81
N TYR A 137 -14.18 21.28 4.41
CA TYR A 137 -14.18 22.56 3.70
C TYR A 137 -14.13 22.45 2.16
N LYS A 138 -14.28 21.24 1.60
CA LYS A 138 -14.16 20.99 0.15
C LYS A 138 -15.15 21.76 -0.74
N ASN A 139 -16.27 22.20 -0.17
CA ASN A 139 -17.37 22.85 -0.86
C ASN A 139 -17.50 24.33 -0.47
N ASP A 140 -16.67 24.81 0.46
CA ASP A 140 -16.73 26.18 0.90
C ASP A 140 -16.22 27.08 -0.22
N ARG A 141 -16.93 28.19 -0.44
CA ARG A 141 -16.58 29.13 -1.51
C ARG A 141 -15.16 29.62 -1.28
N ALA A 142 -14.35 29.61 -2.33
CA ALA A 142 -13.08 30.31 -2.31
C ALA A 142 -13.32 31.76 -1.91
N VAL A 143 -12.45 32.30 -1.06
CA VAL A 143 -12.45 33.72 -0.69
C VAL A 143 -12.59 34.53 -2.00
N PRO A 144 -13.54 35.48 -2.10
CA PRO A 144 -13.79 36.23 -3.33
C PRO A 144 -12.49 36.77 -3.91
N GLN A 145 -12.29 36.57 -5.22
CA GLN A 145 -11.07 36.96 -5.96
C GLN A 145 -10.85 38.48 -6.03
N ASP A 146 -11.74 39.27 -5.44
CA ASP A 146 -11.66 40.72 -5.30
C ASP A 146 -10.45 41.13 -4.42
N MET A 147 -9.90 40.20 -3.63
CA MET A 147 -8.57 40.27 -3.05
C MET A 147 -7.64 39.30 -3.78
N SER A 148 -6.49 39.80 -4.26
CA SER A 148 -5.41 39.00 -4.84
C SER A 148 -4.74 38.13 -3.77
N VAL A 149 -5.44 37.10 -3.30
CA VAL A 149 -4.89 36.09 -2.39
C VAL A 149 -4.10 35.11 -3.24
N PRO A 150 -2.80 34.87 -2.96
CA PRO A 150 -2.02 33.87 -3.67
C PRO A 150 -2.73 32.52 -3.65
N ASP A 151 -2.69 31.75 -4.74
CA ASP A 151 -3.35 30.42 -4.84
C ASP A 151 -2.97 29.48 -3.68
N ARG A 152 -1.79 29.69 -3.09
CA ARG A 152 -1.29 28.93 -1.94
C ARG A 152 -2.02 29.25 -0.63
N LEU A 153 -2.74 30.36 -0.54
CA LEU A 153 -3.54 30.75 0.62
C LEU A 153 -5.05 30.57 0.38
N SER A 154 -5.44 29.90 -0.70
CA SER A 154 -6.84 29.62 -1.02
C SER A 154 -7.22 28.17 -0.70
N ASN A 155 -8.49 27.95 -0.33
CA ASN A 155 -9.12 26.63 -0.19
C ASN A 155 -9.58 26.05 -1.54
N SER A 156 -9.29 26.72 -2.67
CA SER A 156 -9.70 26.31 -4.02
C SER A 156 -9.33 24.85 -4.36
N ASN A 157 -8.22 24.35 -3.83
CA ASN A 157 -7.72 23.00 -4.07
C ASN A 157 -8.16 21.96 -3.03
N PHE A 158 -8.95 22.32 -2.02
CA PHE A 158 -9.34 21.40 -0.92
C PHE A 158 -10.18 20.21 -1.40
N LYS A 159 -10.96 20.39 -2.46
CA LYS A 159 -11.68 19.28 -3.12
C LYS A 159 -10.72 18.20 -3.63
N GLY A 160 -9.63 18.62 -4.30
CA GLY A 160 -8.58 17.72 -4.77
C GLY A 160 -7.86 17.03 -3.62
N LEU A 161 -7.43 17.80 -2.61
CA LEU A 161 -6.75 17.27 -1.42
C LEU A 161 -7.61 16.27 -0.63
N CYS A 162 -8.92 16.52 -0.53
CA CYS A 162 -9.86 15.57 0.08
C CYS A 162 -9.93 14.25 -0.71
N GLN A 163 -9.94 14.33 -2.05
CA GLN A 163 -10.00 13.14 -2.89
C GLN A 163 -8.68 12.35 -2.82
N GLU A 164 -7.54 13.04 -2.85
CA GLU A 164 -6.21 12.43 -2.74
C GLU A 164 -5.98 11.77 -1.38
N SER A 165 -6.36 12.44 -0.29
CA SER A 165 -6.22 11.89 1.07
C SER A 165 -7.13 10.68 1.29
N LYS A 166 -8.39 10.72 0.82
CA LYS A 166 -9.27 9.55 0.80
C LYS A 166 -8.69 8.42 -0.04
N PHE A 167 -8.17 8.72 -1.22
CA PHE A 167 -7.53 7.73 -2.08
C PHE A 167 -6.33 7.09 -1.38
N ALA A 168 -5.50 7.85 -0.67
CA ALA A 168 -4.40 7.30 0.10
C ALA A 168 -4.90 6.30 1.15
N LEU A 169 -5.91 6.66 1.94
CA LEU A 169 -6.45 5.79 3.00
C LEU A 169 -7.12 4.52 2.43
N TYR A 170 -8.04 4.66 1.47
CA TYR A 170 -8.73 3.51 0.88
C TYR A 170 -7.81 2.69 -0.02
N GLY A 171 -6.82 3.32 -0.66
CA GLY A 171 -5.76 2.64 -1.40
C GLY A 171 -4.95 1.73 -0.48
N THR A 172 -4.57 2.20 0.72
CA THR A 172 -3.86 1.37 1.70
C THR A 172 -4.72 0.18 2.16
N LEU A 173 -6.04 0.36 2.31
CA LEU A 173 -6.96 -0.76 2.58
C LEU A 173 -6.96 -1.79 1.42
N ILE A 174 -7.00 -1.34 0.17
CA ILE A 174 -6.91 -2.23 -1.00
C ILE A 174 -5.58 -2.99 -0.99
N VAL A 175 -4.47 -2.30 -0.73
CA VAL A 175 -3.14 -2.93 -0.62
C VAL A 175 -3.11 -3.98 0.50
N PHE A 176 -3.69 -3.69 1.66
CA PHE A 176 -3.84 -4.65 2.76
C PHE A 176 -4.58 -5.93 2.31
N LEU A 177 -5.71 -5.78 1.61
CA LEU A 177 -6.49 -6.91 1.10
C LEU A 177 -5.71 -7.71 0.04
N LEU A 178 -5.04 -7.03 -0.89
CA LEU A 178 -4.20 -7.66 -1.91
C LEU A 178 -3.04 -8.44 -1.28
N LEU A 179 -2.41 -7.92 -0.22
CA LEU A 179 -1.36 -8.62 0.53
C LEU A 179 -1.92 -9.86 1.23
N GLY A 180 -3.12 -9.79 1.81
CA GLY A 180 -3.80 -10.94 2.40
C GLY A 180 -4.08 -12.04 1.36
N ILE A 181 -4.60 -11.67 0.19
CA ILE A 181 -4.82 -12.61 -0.93
C ILE A 181 -3.48 -13.19 -1.39
N SER A 182 -2.43 -12.37 -1.53
CA SER A 182 -1.10 -12.80 -1.92
C SER A 182 -0.49 -13.81 -0.93
N MET A 183 -0.73 -13.63 0.37
CA MET A 183 -0.32 -14.58 1.41
C MET A 183 -1.00 -15.95 1.22
N VAL A 184 -2.31 -15.95 0.98
CA VAL A 184 -3.07 -17.19 0.71
C VAL A 184 -2.56 -17.87 -0.57
N VAL A 185 -2.38 -17.12 -1.66
CA VAL A 185 -1.85 -17.65 -2.93
C VAL A 185 -0.44 -18.23 -2.74
N THR A 186 0.41 -17.58 -1.95
CA THR A 186 1.76 -18.08 -1.60
C THR A 186 1.69 -19.40 -0.84
N MET A 187 0.72 -19.56 0.06
CA MET A 187 0.55 -20.82 0.80
C MET A 187 0.02 -21.94 -0.09
N VAL A 188 -0.98 -21.65 -0.92
CA VAL A 188 -1.54 -22.64 -1.86
C VAL A 188 -0.50 -23.08 -2.89
N THR A 189 0.28 -22.15 -3.46
CA THR A 189 1.40 -22.49 -4.37
C THR A 189 2.40 -23.41 -3.71
N TRP A 190 2.85 -23.06 -2.50
CA TRP A 190 3.82 -23.87 -1.78
C TRP A 190 3.33 -25.29 -1.47
N LEU A 191 2.05 -25.42 -1.09
CA LEU A 191 1.43 -26.75 -0.86
C LEU A 191 1.31 -27.53 -2.17
N ALA A 192 0.92 -26.89 -3.27
CA ALA A 192 0.83 -27.52 -4.58
C ALA A 192 2.20 -28.00 -5.07
N ASP A 193 3.25 -27.19 -4.91
CA ASP A 193 4.63 -27.55 -5.27
C ASP A 193 5.13 -28.72 -4.41
N LYS A 194 4.88 -28.70 -3.10
CA LYS A 194 5.20 -29.82 -2.20
C LYS A 194 4.49 -31.11 -2.62
N TRP A 195 3.22 -31.01 -2.99
CA TRP A 195 2.43 -32.17 -3.38
C TRP A 195 2.91 -32.74 -4.73
N ALA A 196 3.19 -31.89 -5.70
CA ALA A 196 3.76 -32.28 -6.99
C ALA A 196 5.12 -32.97 -6.83
N ALA A 197 6.01 -32.43 -6.00
CA ALA A 197 7.31 -33.03 -5.71
C ALA A 197 7.19 -34.41 -5.03
N ARG A 198 6.19 -34.60 -4.15
CA ARG A 198 5.92 -35.91 -3.52
C ARG A 198 5.40 -36.93 -4.53
N GLN A 199 4.53 -36.53 -5.46
CA GLN A 199 4.02 -37.42 -6.51
C GLN A 199 5.15 -37.91 -7.41
N GLN A 200 6.04 -37.01 -7.85
CA GLN A 200 7.18 -37.40 -8.69
C GLN A 200 8.14 -38.38 -7.99
N ARG A 201 8.37 -38.23 -6.68
CA ARG A 201 9.16 -39.20 -5.91
C ARG A 201 8.52 -40.59 -5.89
N LYS A 202 7.20 -40.67 -5.65
CA LYS A 202 6.48 -41.95 -5.66
C LYS A 202 6.48 -42.60 -7.04
N GLU A 203 6.28 -41.83 -8.11
CA GLU A 203 6.33 -42.34 -9.48
C GLU A 203 7.73 -42.89 -9.81
N ALA A 204 8.81 -42.22 -9.37
CA ALA A 204 10.18 -42.71 -9.54
C ALA A 204 10.47 -44.00 -8.76
N GLU A 205 9.94 -44.13 -7.53
CA GLU A 205 10.07 -45.35 -6.72
C GLU A 205 9.34 -46.54 -7.35
N MET A 206 8.12 -46.33 -7.88
CA MET A 206 7.32 -47.40 -8.51
C MET A 206 7.86 -47.80 -9.88
N GLY A 207 8.44 -46.87 -10.65
CA GLY A 207 9.04 -47.17 -11.96
C GLY A 207 10.40 -47.89 -11.89
N ASN A 208 11.02 -47.92 -10.71
CA ASN A 208 12.32 -48.56 -10.49
C ASN A 208 12.20 -49.96 -9.84
N VAL A 209 10.99 -50.51 -9.76
CA VAL A 209 10.76 -51.92 -9.36
C VAL A 209 11.03 -52.80 -10.59
N PRO A 210 12.13 -53.57 -10.64
CA PRO A 210 12.36 -54.51 -11.73
C PRO A 210 11.26 -55.58 -11.71
N SER A 211 10.64 -55.80 -12.88
CA SER A 211 9.66 -56.86 -13.15
C SER A 211 10.25 -58.25 -13.03
#